data_AF-A0AAE7B4G4-F1
#
_entry.id   AF-A0AAE7B4G4-F1
#
_cell.length_a   1.000
_cell.length_b   1.000
_cell.length_c   1.000
_cell.angle_alpha   90.00
_cell.angle_beta   90.00
_cell.angle_gamma   90.00
#
_symmetry.space_group_name_H-M   'P 1'
#
loop_
_entity.id
_entity.type
_entity.pdbx_description
1 polymer ?
#
loop_
_entity_poly.entity_id
_entity_poly.type
_entity_poly.pdbx_seq_one_letter_code
_entity_poly.pdbx_strand_id
1 'polypeptide(L)' 'MNIPSLRKLESDLEVNKTTLHNWKRNRPKLFEFIIESYKNKEMLKKHLELLIEQKELIEKEISVTKNIIN' A
#
# COMPACT_ATOMS: atom_id res chain seq x y z
N MET A 1 -7.51 -8.05 -0.67
CA MET A 1 -6.64 -7.03 -1.31
C MET A 1 -7.45 -6.39 -2.42
N ASN A 2 -7.78 -5.10 -2.32
CA ASN A 2 -8.69 -4.49 -3.28
C ASN A 2 -7.89 -3.96 -4.48
N ILE A 3 -8.18 -4.49 -5.66
CA ILE A 3 -7.75 -3.91 -6.93
C ILE A 3 -8.38 -2.50 -7.00
N PRO A 4 -7.61 -1.44 -7.34
CA PRO A 4 -8.17 -0.10 -7.43
C PRO A 4 -9.32 -0.08 -8.45
N SER A 5 -10.39 0.65 -8.13
CA SER A 5 -11.50 0.82 -9.06
C SER A 5 -11.03 1.59 -10.31
N LEU A 6 -11.69 1.38 -11.45
CA LEU A 6 -11.39 2.13 -12.67
C LEU A 6 -11.46 3.65 -12.44
N ARG A 7 -12.47 4.13 -11.70
CA ARG A 7 -12.59 5.56 -11.34
C ARG A 7 -11.39 6.07 -10.54
N LYS A 8 -10.88 5.26 -9.61
CA LYS A 8 -9.69 5.61 -8.84
C LYS A 8 -8.46 5.72 -9.75
N LEU A 9 -8.29 4.78 -10.67
CA LEU A 9 -7.20 4.82 -11.65
C LEU A 9 -7.31 6.03 -12.58
N GLU A 10 -8.52 6.39 -13.03
CA GLU A 10 -8.74 7.58 -13.86
C GLU A 10 -8.29 8.85 -13.12
N SER A 11 -8.70 8.99 -11.86
CA SER A 11 -8.35 10.14 -11.03
C SER A 11 -6.86 10.17 -10.67
N ASP A 12 -6.29 9.07 -10.19
CA ASP A 12 -4.92 9.02 -9.69
C ASP A 12 -3.88 9.13 -10.82
N LEU A 13 -4.22 8.69 -12.04
CA LEU A 13 -3.33 8.72 -13.20
C LEU A 13 -3.67 9.85 -14.18
N GLU A 14 -4.71 10.65 -13.89
CA GLU A 14 -5.19 11.75 -14.74
C GLU A 14 -5.47 11.31 -16.19
N VAL A 15 -6.10 10.14 -16.34
CA VAL A 15 -6.47 9.57 -17.64
C VAL A 15 -7.95 9.24 -17.70
N ASN A 16 -8.50 9.22 -18.91
CA ASN A 16 -9.89 8.81 -19.12
C ASN A 16 -10.05 7.28 -19.21
N LYS A 17 -11.29 6.81 -19.02
CA LYS A 17 -11.73 5.42 -19.15
C LYS A 17 -11.26 4.76 -20.45
N THR A 18 -11.35 5.46 -21.59
CA THR A 18 -10.94 4.92 -22.89
C THR A 18 -9.46 4.58 -22.92
N THR A 19 -8.62 5.43 -22.32
CA THR A 19 -7.17 5.20 -22.21
C THR A 19 -6.88 3.96 -21.36
N LEU A 20 -7.55 3.81 -20.22
CA LEU A 20 -7.40 2.61 -19.38
C LEU A 20 -7.84 1.34 -20.12
N HIS A 21 -8.95 1.39 -20.87
CA HIS A 21 -9.38 0.27 -21.71
C HIS A 21 -8.36 -0.07 -22.80
N ASN A 22 -7.78 0.95 -23.44
CA ASN A 22 -6.73 0.77 -24.44
C ASN A 22 -5.46 0.16 -23.85
N TRP A 23 -5.07 0.55 -22.64
CA TRP A 23 -3.94 -0.08 -21.94
C TRP A 23 -4.25 -1.53 -21.61
N LYS A 24 -5.44 -1.82 -21.05
CA LYS A 24 -5.85 -3.20 -20.74
C LYS A 24 -5.85 -4.10 -21.98
N ARG A 25 -6.30 -3.59 -23.13
CA ARG A 25 -6.39 -4.37 -24.38
C ARG A 25 -5.06 -4.47 -25.14
N ASN A 26 -4.40 -3.33 -25.35
CA ASN A 26 -3.28 -3.22 -26.29
C ASN A 26 -1.92 -3.19 -25.58
N ARG A 27 -1.88 -2.93 -24.27
CA ARG A 27 -0.66 -2.89 -23.45
C ARG A 27 -0.87 -3.64 -22.12
N PRO A 28 -1.27 -4.93 -22.14
CA PRO A 28 -1.68 -5.65 -20.94
C PRO A 28 -0.62 -5.67 -19.84
N LYS A 29 0.67 -5.79 -20.20
CA LYS A 29 1.78 -5.75 -19.22
C LYS A 29 1.90 -4.39 -18.51
N LEU A 30 1.67 -3.28 -19.21
CA LEU A 30 1.63 -1.95 -18.59
C LEU A 30 0.47 -1.86 -17.61
N PHE A 31 -0.70 -2.31 -18.03
CA PHE A 31 -1.89 -2.29 -17.18
C PHE A 31 -1.69 -3.15 -15.92
N GLU A 32 -1.14 -4.35 -16.08
CA GLU A 32 -0.80 -5.25 -14.96
C GLU A 32 0.22 -4.61 -14.00
N PHE A 33 1.31 -4.07 -14.53
CA PHE A 33 2.33 -3.37 -13.74
C PHE A 33 1.74 -2.23 -12.90
N ILE A 34 0.84 -1.44 -13.48
CA ILE A 34 0.12 -0.38 -12.77
C ILE A 34 -0.68 -1.00 -11.62
N ILE A 35 -1.55 -1.97 -11.90
CA ILE A 35 -2.38 -2.61 -10.87
C ILE A 35 -1.54 -3.22 -9.74
N GLU A 36 -0.43 -3.88 -10.08
CA GLU A 36 0.49 -4.46 -9.11
C GLU A 36 1.14 -3.40 -8.22
N SER A 37 1.51 -2.25 -8.79
CA SER A 37 2.06 -1.12 -8.04
C SER A 37 1.10 -0.62 -6.94
N TYR A 38 -0.21 -0.59 -7.23
CA TYR A 38 -1.23 -0.24 -6.21
C TYR A 38 -1.32 -1.29 -5.10
N LYS A 39 -1.26 -2.58 -5.45
CA LYS A 39 -1.26 -3.67 -4.45
C LYS A 39 -0.03 -3.57 -3.55
N ASN A 40 1.14 -3.33 -4.13
CA ASN A 40 2.40 -3.20 -3.40
C ASN A 40 2.37 -2.00 -2.45
N LYS A 41 1.84 -0.85 -2.90
CA LYS A 41 1.66 0.33 -2.04
C LYS A 41 0.79 0.03 -0.81
N GLU A 42 -0.33 -0.66 -0.99
CA GLU A 42 -1.21 -1.00 0.13
C GLU A 42 -0.56 -2.02 1.07
N MET A 43 0.20 -2.98 0.54
CA MET A 43 0.97 -3.92 1.36
C MET A 43 2.05 -3.21 2.19
N LEU A 44 2.77 -2.26 1.58
CA LEU A 44 3.78 -1.45 2.27
C LEU A 44 3.18 -0.64 3.41
N LYS A 45 2.00 -0.04 3.22
CA LYS A 45 1.30 0.68 4.30
C LYS A 45 0.98 -0.24 5.49
N LYS A 46 0.42 -1.43 5.22
CA LYS A 46 0.12 -2.40 6.27
C LYS A 46 1.36 -2.85 7.02
N HIS A 47 2.45 -3.12 6.30
CA HIS A 47 3.71 -3.47 6.94
C HIS A 47 4.26 -2.33 7.79
N LEU A 48 4.12 -1.08 7.33
CA LEU A 48 4.52 0.08 8.11
C LEU A 48 3.69 0.21 9.40
N GLU A 49 2.37 0.04 9.33
CA GLU A 49 1.48 0.05 10.51
C GLU A 49 1.90 -1.01 11.53
N LEU A 50 2.18 -2.24 11.07
CA LEU A 50 2.68 -3.33 11.92
C LEU A 50 4.03 -3.00 12.57
N LEU A 51 4.95 -2.37 11.83
CA LEU A 51 6.25 -1.95 12.37
C LEU A 51 6.09 -0.88 13.45
N ILE A 52 5.14 0.04 13.28
CA ILE A 52 4.81 1.05 14.29
C ILE A 52 4.26 0.39 15.55
N GLU A 53 3.31 -0.54 15.42
CA GLU A 53 2.76 -1.29 16.54
C GLU A 53 3.84 -2.09 17.29
N GLN A 54 4.71 -2.79 16.56
CA GLN A 54 5.85 -3.51 17.14
C GLN A 54 6.80 -2.59 17.89
N LYS A 55 7.09 -1.41 17.33
CA LYS A 55 7.92 -0.40 17.99
C LYS A 55 7.30 0.04 19.32
N GLU A 56 6.00 0.36 19.34
CA GLU A 56 5.30 0.80 20.56
C GLU A 56 5.33 -0.27 21.66
N LEU A 57 5.16 -1.55 21.30
CA LEU A 57 5.28 -2.66 22.24
C LEU A 57 6.68 -2.77 22.85
N ILE A 58 7.72 -2.63 22.02
CA ILE A 58 9.12 -2.66 22.47
C ILE A 58 9.41 -1.48 23.40
N GLU A 59 8.97 -0.27 23.04
CA GLU A 59 9.17 0.92 23.87
C GLU A 59 8.49 0.79 25.24
N LYS A 60 7.28 0.22 25.27
CA LYS A 60 6.57 -0.09 26.52
C LYS A 60 7.35 -1.08 27.39
N GLU A 61 7.85 -2.16 26.80
CA GLU A 61 8.62 -3.18 27.54
C GLU A 61 9.94 -2.62 28.08
N ILE A 62 10.65 -1.80 27.29
CA ILE A 62 11.85 -1.11 27.75
C ILE A 62 11.53 -0.21 28.95
N SER A 63 10.41 0.51 28.91
CA SER A 63 9.98 1.36 30.02
C SER A 63 9.69 0.55 31.29
N VAL A 64 9.00 -0.58 31.17
CA VAL A 64 8.71 -1.48 32.30
C VAL A 64 10.00 -2.02 32.89
N THR A 65 10.90 -2.54 32.06
CA THR A 65 12.17 -3.10 32.51
C THR A 65 13.05 -2.05 33.22
N LYS A 66 13.12 -0.82 32.71
CA LYS A 66 13.83 0.29 33.37
C LYS A 66 13.26 0.59 34.76
N ASN A 67 11.94 0.51 34.94
CA ASN A 67 11.29 0.72 36.24
C ASN A 67 11.53 -0.44 37.22
N ILE A 68 11.86 -1.65 36.74
CA ILE A 68 12.17 -2.80 37.60
C ILE A 68 13.63 -2.75 38.09
N ILE A 69 14.55 -2.28 37.24
CA ILE A 69 15.99 -2.22 37.56
C ILE A 69 16.35 -1.04 38.47
N ASN A 70 15.61 0.07 38.37
CA ASN A 70 15.76 1.25 39.23
C ASN A 70 15.04 1.08 40.57
#